data_AF-A0A5Q4Z8C7-F1
#
_entry.id   AF-A0A5Q4Z8C7-F1
#
_cell.length_a   1.000
_cell.length_b   1.000
_cell.length_c   1.000
_cell.angle_alpha   90.00
_cell.angle_beta   90.00
_cell.angle_gamma   90.00
#
_symmetry.space_group_name_H-M   'P 1'
#
loop_
_entity.id
_entity.type
_entity.pdbx_description
1 polymer ?
#
loop_
_entity_poly.entity_id
_entity_poly.type
_entity_poly.pdbx_seq_one_letter_code
_entity_poly.pdbx_strand_id
1 'polypeptide(L)'
;MRFLENQRDPWGHLLGELRVFSKGGQQDTTRRFSATQVVLGARTIYTPSPELVVNIVERTGPTSATVTWNEPSCRYGYQTWRAAISRLSGVCVISGKVIRRGDLVFKPQVRPIPLNAHAMILQSVVDRLAPLLEEDESE
;
A
#
# COMPACT_ATOMS: atom_id res chain seq x y z
N MET A 1 -10.36 -52.97 -15.09
CA MET A 1 -9.98 -51.92 -14.12
C MET A 1 -10.36 -50.59 -14.71
N ARG A 2 -11.42 -49.95 -14.21
CA ARG A 2 -11.92 -48.65 -14.68
C ARG A 2 -11.49 -47.61 -13.66
N PHE A 3 -10.66 -46.65 -14.07
CA PHE A 3 -10.36 -45.46 -13.28
C PHE A 3 -11.62 -44.57 -13.31
N LEU A 4 -12.26 -44.41 -12.17
CA LEU A 4 -13.25 -43.38 -11.92
C LEU A 4 -12.48 -42.12 -11.52
N GLU A 5 -12.26 -41.22 -12.48
CA GLU A 5 -11.69 -39.90 -12.22
C GLU A 5 -12.76 -38.86 -12.55
N ASN A 6 -13.73 -38.77 -11.65
CA ASN A 6 -14.67 -37.66 -11.54
C ASN A 6 -14.39 -36.96 -10.21
N GLN A 7 -13.45 -36.03 -10.22
CA GLN A 7 -13.29 -35.02 -9.18
C GLN A 7 -13.17 -33.68 -9.88
N ARG A 8 -14.25 -32.90 -9.74
CA ARG A 8 -14.41 -31.54 -10.23
C ARG A 8 -13.24 -30.69 -9.74
N ASP A 9 -12.61 -29.97 -10.66
CA ASP A 9 -11.67 -28.89 -10.34
C ASP A 9 -12.36 -27.87 -9.40
N PRO A 10 -11.90 -27.69 -8.15
CA PRO A 10 -12.52 -26.77 -7.20
C PRO A 10 -12.39 -25.29 -7.62
N TRP A 11 -11.51 -24.97 -8.56
CA TRP A 11 -11.28 -23.61 -9.04
C TRP A 11 -12.06 -23.25 -10.30
N GLY A 12 -12.67 -24.25 -10.96
CA GLY A 12 -13.43 -24.04 -12.20
C GLY A 12 -14.68 -23.17 -12.04
N HIS A 13 -15.28 -23.13 -10.84
CA HIS A 13 -16.45 -22.30 -10.57
C HIS A 13 -16.12 -20.86 -10.14
N LEU A 14 -14.93 -20.60 -9.57
CA LEU A 14 -14.56 -19.26 -9.11
C LEU A 14 -14.15 -18.34 -10.26
N LEU A 15 -13.61 -18.89 -11.35
CA LEU A 15 -13.27 -18.11 -12.55
C LEU A 15 -14.47 -17.81 -13.45
N GLY A 16 -15.63 -18.44 -13.20
CA GLY A 16 -16.88 -18.18 -13.89
C GLY A 16 -17.59 -16.90 -13.45
N GLU A 17 -17.36 -16.46 -12.20
CA GLU A 17 -18.05 -15.27 -11.66
C GLU A 17 -17.30 -13.95 -11.86
N LEU A 18 -16.01 -13.98 -12.22
CA LEU A 18 -15.25 -12.78 -12.55
C LEU A 18 -15.58 -12.17 -13.93
N ARG A 19 -16.53 -12.74 -14.68
CA ARG A 19 -16.99 -12.19 -15.98
C ARG A 19 -18.33 -11.46 -15.93
N VAL A 20 -19.04 -11.42 -14.79
CA VAL A 20 -20.41 -10.87 -14.73
C VAL A 20 -20.48 -9.43 -14.20
N PHE A 21 -19.48 -8.90 -13.50
CA PHE A 21 -19.49 -7.48 -13.09
C PHE A 21 -18.84 -6.51 -14.09
N SER A 22 -18.86 -6.88 -15.37
CA SER A 22 -18.65 -5.97 -16.49
C SER A 22 -20.02 -5.52 -17.02
N LYS A 23 -20.65 -4.53 -16.38
CA LYS A 23 -21.43 -3.43 -16.98
C LYS A 23 -22.40 -2.80 -15.98
N GLY A 24 -22.22 -1.49 -15.76
CA GLY A 24 -23.28 -0.58 -15.35
C GLY A 24 -23.31 -0.25 -13.85
N GLY A 25 -22.85 0.95 -13.50
CA GLY A 25 -22.92 1.46 -12.13
C GLY A 25 -22.23 2.81 -11.97
N GLN A 26 -22.78 3.82 -12.62
CA GLN A 26 -22.38 5.22 -12.49
C GLN A 26 -22.81 5.74 -11.10
N GLN A 27 -21.85 6.07 -10.24
CA GLN A 27 -21.72 7.35 -9.53
C GLN A 27 -20.59 7.34 -8.49
N ASP A 28 -19.84 8.45 -8.52
CA ASP A 28 -19.30 9.18 -7.37
C ASP A 28 -17.80 9.10 -6.93
N THR A 29 -17.23 10.30 -6.86
CA THR A 29 -16.05 10.80 -6.10
C THR A 29 -14.62 10.27 -6.27
N THR A 30 -14.24 9.51 -7.31
CA THR A 30 -12.80 9.18 -7.51
C THR A 30 -12.17 9.95 -8.67
N ARG A 31 -11.61 11.12 -8.34
CA ARG A 31 -10.60 11.76 -9.21
C ARG A 31 -9.41 10.80 -9.32
N ARG A 32 -9.32 10.09 -10.45
CA ARG A 32 -8.10 9.40 -10.90
C ARG A 32 -7.02 10.47 -11.09
N PHE A 33 -6.16 10.65 -10.10
CA PHE A 33 -4.98 11.48 -10.29
C PHE A 33 -3.92 10.62 -10.99
N SER A 34 -3.78 10.87 -12.29
CA SER A 34 -2.66 10.36 -13.08
C SER A 34 -1.35 10.71 -12.36
N ALA A 35 -0.47 9.72 -12.16
CA ALA A 35 0.81 9.83 -11.45
C ALA A 35 1.87 10.68 -12.18
N THR A 36 1.45 11.73 -12.90
CA THR A 36 2.28 12.49 -13.83
C THR A 36 2.61 13.90 -13.36
N GLN A 37 2.23 14.32 -12.16
CA GLN A 37 2.53 15.69 -11.71
C GLN A 37 2.99 15.74 -10.25
N VAL A 38 4.30 15.62 -10.03
CA VAL A 38 5.14 16.68 -9.44
C VAL A 38 6.58 16.43 -9.90
N VAL A 39 7.12 17.28 -10.78
CA VAL A 39 8.54 17.22 -11.19
C VAL A 39 9.25 18.48 -10.67
N LEU A 40 10.47 18.26 -10.16
CA LEU A 40 11.61 19.17 -10.00
C LEU A 40 11.84 19.85 -8.64
N GLY A 41 12.78 19.25 -7.90
CA GLY A 41 13.44 19.86 -6.74
C GLY A 41 14.44 18.91 -6.06
N ALA A 42 15.32 18.27 -6.85
CA ALA A 42 16.50 17.52 -6.41
C ALA A 42 16.32 16.29 -5.46
N ARG A 43 16.70 15.11 -6.00
CA ARG A 43 17.25 13.93 -5.30
C ARG A 43 16.33 12.98 -4.52
N THR A 44 15.10 12.75 -4.96
CA THR A 44 14.61 11.35 -4.98
C THR A 44 13.46 11.13 -5.95
N ILE A 45 13.71 10.38 -7.00
CA ILE A 45 12.67 9.90 -7.92
C ILE A 45 12.38 8.44 -7.52
N TYR A 46 11.91 8.22 -6.29
CA TYR A 46 11.27 6.95 -6.01
C TYR A 46 9.89 7.01 -6.66
N THR A 47 9.80 6.51 -7.88
CA THR A 47 8.54 6.30 -8.58
C THR A 47 8.11 4.88 -8.29
N PRO A 48 7.07 4.65 -7.46
CA PRO A 48 6.63 3.31 -7.14
C PRO A 48 6.13 2.58 -8.39
N SER A 49 6.44 1.30 -8.51
CA SER A 49 5.84 0.40 -9.50
C SER A 49 4.30 0.43 -9.39
N PRO A 50 3.56 0.31 -10.50
CA PRO A 50 2.11 0.10 -10.45
C PRO A 50 1.73 -1.20 -9.73
N GLU A 51 2.66 -2.15 -9.61
CA GLU A 51 2.48 -3.42 -8.88
C GLU A 51 2.91 -3.33 -7.41
N LEU A 52 3.25 -2.13 -6.91
CA LEU A 52 3.59 -1.95 -5.51
C LEU A 52 2.38 -2.22 -4.62
N VAL A 53 2.54 -3.13 -3.66
CA VAL A 53 1.59 -3.39 -2.59
C VAL A 53 2.23 -2.99 -1.25
N VAL A 54 1.59 -2.06 -0.54
CA VAL A 54 2.02 -1.58 0.78
C VAL A 54 0.86 -1.74 1.75
N ASN A 55 1.05 -2.53 2.80
CA ASN A 55 0.05 -2.70 3.85
C ASN A 55 0.61 -2.23 5.19
N ILE A 56 -0.19 -1.50 5.95
CA ILE A 56 0.07 -1.25 7.36
C ILE A 56 -0.37 -2.52 8.08
N VAL A 57 0.53 -3.11 8.86
CA VAL A 57 0.27 -4.33 9.62
C VAL A 57 -0.16 -3.99 11.03
N GLU A 58 0.52 -3.02 11.63
CA GLU A 58 0.34 -2.72 13.04
C GLU A 58 0.71 -1.26 13.28
N ARG A 59 0.05 -0.66 14.25
CA ARG A 59 0.46 0.63 14.79
C ARG A 59 0.90 0.48 16.25
N THR A 60 2.19 0.31 16.45
CA THR A 60 2.81 0.24 17.78
C THR A 60 2.95 1.66 18.37
N GLY A 61 1.82 2.27 18.75
CA GLY A 61 1.75 3.58 19.41
C GLY A 61 1.74 4.80 18.47
N PRO A 62 1.92 6.02 19.00
CA PRO A 62 1.71 7.25 18.22
C PRO A 62 2.81 7.48 17.17
N THR A 63 4.01 6.93 17.37
CA THR A 63 5.21 7.26 16.59
C THR A 63 5.81 6.08 15.82
N SER A 64 5.23 4.88 15.91
CA SER A 64 5.75 3.68 15.25
C SER A 64 4.62 2.93 14.55
N ALA A 65 4.96 2.36 13.40
CA ALA A 65 4.09 1.47 12.66
C ALA A 65 4.93 0.36 12.01
N THR A 66 4.30 -0.79 11.80
CA THR A 66 4.86 -1.90 11.05
C THR A 66 4.18 -1.94 9.69
N VAL A 67 4.98 -2.02 8.62
CA VAL A 67 4.51 -1.95 7.23
C VAL A 67 5.13 -3.10 6.45
N THR A 68 4.32 -3.79 5.63
CA THR A 68 4.83 -4.68 4.58
C THR A 68 4.94 -3.94 3.26
N TRP A 69 5.95 -4.33 2.48
CA TRP A 69 6.28 -3.72 1.21
C TRP A 69 6.58 -4.80 0.19
N ASN A 70 5.80 -4.83 -0.89
CA ASN A 70 5.99 -5.78 -1.97
C ASN A 70 6.04 -5.03 -3.30
N GLU A 71 7.22 -4.95 -3.87
CA GLU A 71 7.48 -4.39 -5.18
C GLU A 71 8.27 -5.42 -6.02
N PRO A 72 8.17 -5.41 -7.36
CA PRO A 72 8.99 -6.30 -8.19
C PRO A 72 10.49 -6.18 -7.94
N SER A 73 10.97 -4.98 -7.61
CA SER A 73 12.39 -4.69 -7.35
C SER A 73 12.84 -5.02 -5.94
N CYS A 74 11.93 -5.03 -4.95
CA CYS A 74 12.27 -5.25 -3.56
C CYS A 74 11.05 -5.67 -2.72
N ARG A 75 11.30 -6.56 -1.76
CA ARG A 75 10.31 -6.97 -0.77
C ARG A 75 10.87 -6.77 0.63
N TYR A 76 10.06 -6.14 1.48
CA TYR A 76 10.33 -6.00 2.90
C TYR A 76 9.11 -6.54 3.64
N GLY A 77 9.33 -7.51 4.54
CA GLY A 77 8.28 -8.07 5.40
C GLY A 77 7.82 -7.07 6.46
N TYR A 78 7.81 -7.46 7.73
CA TYR A 78 7.47 -6.56 8.83
C TYR A 78 8.54 -5.48 9.04
N GLN A 79 8.43 -4.38 8.31
CA GLN A 79 9.38 -3.27 8.36
C GLN A 79 8.92 -2.20 9.34
N THR A 80 9.82 -1.72 10.20
CA THR A 80 9.52 -0.63 11.14
C THR A 80 9.58 0.73 10.47
N TRP A 81 8.51 1.50 10.64
CA TRP A 81 8.36 2.87 10.16
C TRP A 81 8.12 3.80 11.34
N ARG A 82 8.71 5.00 11.30
CA ARG A 82 8.65 5.98 12.38
C ARG A 82 8.10 7.31 11.93
N ALA A 83 7.32 7.94 12.80
CA ALA A 83 6.76 9.26 12.59
C ALA A 83 7.87 10.32 12.53
N ALA A 84 7.73 11.25 11.60
CA ALA A 84 8.66 12.35 11.38
C ALA A 84 7.92 13.53 10.71
N ILE A 85 8.49 14.72 10.84
CA ILE A 85 8.08 15.87 10.03
C ILE A 85 8.76 15.76 8.67
N SER A 86 7.98 15.85 7.59
CA SER A 86 8.54 15.79 6.26
C SER A 86 9.37 17.05 5.96
N ARG A 87 10.63 16.83 5.59
CA ARG A 87 11.55 17.90 5.15
C ARG A 87 11.44 18.19 3.66
N LEU A 88 10.79 17.30 2.91
CA LEU A 88 10.65 17.32 1.47
C LEU A 88 9.18 17.19 1.08
N SER A 89 8.81 17.75 -0.06
CA SER A 89 7.53 17.43 -0.68
C SER A 89 7.59 16.06 -1.34
N GLY A 90 6.46 15.40 -1.49
CA GLY A 90 6.36 14.09 -2.12
C GLY A 90 4.91 13.62 -2.22
N VAL A 91 4.72 12.31 -2.26
CA VAL A 91 3.41 11.68 -2.28
C VAL A 91 3.32 10.60 -1.22
N CYS A 92 2.14 10.46 -0.62
CA CYS A 92 1.85 9.34 0.26
C CYS A 92 1.76 8.07 -0.57
N VAL A 93 2.61 7.08 -0.29
CA VAL A 93 2.71 5.86 -1.08
C VAL A 93 1.42 5.02 -1.07
N ILE A 94 0.62 5.11 0.01
CA ILE A 94 -0.67 4.39 0.11
C ILE A 94 -1.82 5.17 -0.54
N SER A 95 -1.96 6.46 -0.22
CA SER A 95 -3.13 7.24 -0.64
C SER A 95 -2.95 8.04 -1.94
N GLY A 96 -1.72 8.15 -2.43
CA GLY A 96 -1.35 9.03 -3.56
C GLY A 96 -1.44 10.53 -3.26
N LYS A 97 -1.89 10.93 -2.07
CA LYS A 97 -2.05 12.36 -1.70
C LYS A 97 -0.70 13.07 -1.64
N VAL A 98 -0.70 14.34 -2.03
CA VAL A 98 0.48 15.21 -1.94
C VAL A 98 0.89 15.39 -0.48
N ILE A 99 2.18 15.20 -0.23
CA ILE A 99 2.89 15.54 1.01
C ILE A 99 3.66 16.83 0.76
N ARG A 100 3.49 17.80 1.65
CA ARG A 100 4.25 19.04 1.68
C ARG A 100 5.30 18.99 2.79
N ARG A 101 6.32 19.83 2.67
CA ARG A 101 7.25 20.10 3.76
C ARG A 101 6.46 20.59 4.99
N GLY A 102 6.73 20.00 6.15
CA GLY A 102 6.01 20.27 7.40
C GLY A 102 4.95 19.23 7.75
N ASP A 103 4.50 18.42 6.79
CA ASP A 103 3.49 17.40 7.05
C ASP A 103 4.04 16.27 7.94
N LEU A 104 3.19 15.72 8.80
CA LEU A 104 3.50 14.53 9.59
C LEU A 104 3.41 13.27 8.74
N VAL A 105 4.50 12.52 8.70
CA VAL A 105 4.66 11.33 7.86
C VAL A 105 5.34 10.20 8.62
N PHE A 106 5.10 8.97 8.22
CA PHE A 106 5.90 7.81 8.59
C PHE A 106 6.93 7.52 7.50
N LYS A 107 8.13 7.12 7.93
CA LYS A 107 9.27 6.75 7.06
C LYS A 107 9.93 5.45 7.54
N PRO A 108 10.55 4.65 6.65
CA PRO A 108 11.31 3.47 7.07
C PRO A 108 12.45 3.87 8.01
N GLN A 109 12.58 3.17 9.13
CA GLN A 109 13.70 3.33 10.06
C GLN A 109 14.42 1.99 10.20
N VAL A 110 15.19 1.62 9.17
CA VAL A 110 15.94 0.36 9.12
C VAL A 110 17.37 0.61 8.62
N ARG A 111 18.31 -0.21 9.11
CA ARG A 111 19.67 -0.29 8.60
C ARG A 111 19.96 -1.72 8.13
N PRO A 112 20.68 -1.92 7.01
CA PRO A 112 21.20 -0.90 6.08
C PRO A 112 20.08 -0.09 5.39
N ILE A 113 20.44 1.03 4.75
CA ILE A 113 19.46 1.93 4.11
C ILE A 113 18.70 1.14 3.02
N PRO A 114 17.37 0.98 3.14
CA PRO A 114 16.60 0.21 2.16
C PRO A 114 16.33 1.03 0.89
N LEU A 115 15.95 0.36 -0.21
CA LEU A 115 15.62 1.03 -1.47
C LEU A 115 14.39 1.95 -1.33
N ASN A 116 13.48 1.62 -0.42
CA ASN A 116 12.31 2.44 -0.11
C ASN A 116 12.57 3.54 0.93
N ALA A 117 13.83 3.87 1.29
CA ALA A 117 14.16 4.81 2.36
C ALA A 117 13.54 6.22 2.22
N HIS A 118 13.14 6.59 1.00
CA HIS A 118 12.52 7.87 0.71
C HIS A 118 11.00 7.81 0.61
N ALA A 119 10.40 6.63 0.72
CA ALA A 119 8.96 6.47 0.74
C ALA A 119 8.36 7.12 2.00
N MET A 120 7.14 7.65 1.85
CA MET A 120 6.45 8.37 2.91
C MET A 120 4.99 7.93 2.96
N ILE A 121 4.46 7.79 4.17
CA ILE A 121 3.03 7.57 4.42
C ILE A 121 2.54 8.74 5.28
N LEU A 122 1.46 9.42 4.89
CA LEU A 122 0.88 10.47 5.74
C LEU A 122 0.42 9.87 7.08
N GLN A 123 0.69 10.57 8.18
CA GLN A 123 0.22 10.11 9.50
C GLN A 123 -1.30 9.94 9.52
N SER A 124 -2.07 10.85 8.91
CA SER A 124 -3.53 10.75 8.83
C SER A 124 -4.04 9.53 8.05
N VAL A 125 -3.21 8.92 7.21
CA VAL A 125 -3.52 7.66 6.53
C VAL A 125 -3.25 6.48 7.47
N VAL A 126 -2.13 6.51 8.21
CA VAL A 126 -1.84 5.50 9.24
C VAL A 126 -2.93 5.50 10.32
N ASP A 127 -3.29 6.69 10.82
CA ASP A 127 -4.32 6.87 11.85
C ASP A 127 -5.68 6.30 11.42
N ARG A 128 -6.00 6.37 10.13
CA ARG A 128 -7.25 5.87 9.57
C ARG A 128 -7.26 4.35 9.41
N LEU A 129 -6.14 3.77 9.00
CA LEU A 129 -6.06 2.35 8.66
C LEU A 129 -5.72 1.48 9.87
N ALA A 130 -5.02 2.01 10.88
CA ALA A 130 -4.59 1.23 12.04
C ALA A 130 -5.75 0.58 12.83
N PRO A 131 -6.88 1.27 13.12
CA PRO A 131 -7.98 0.66 13.86
C PRO A 131 -8.66 -0.51 13.11
N LEU A 132 -8.62 -0.51 11.78
CA LEU A 132 -9.25 -1.56 10.97
C LEU A 132 -8.50 -2.90 11.04
N LEU A 133 -7.26 -2.91 11.56
CA LEU A 133 -6.44 -4.11 11.66
C LEU A 133 -6.68 -4.87 12.97
N GLU A 134 -7.29 -4.23 13.97
CA GLU A 134 -7.63 -4.87 15.25
C GLU A 134 -8.94 -5.66 15.16
N GLU A 135 -9.80 -5.33 14.20
CA GLU A 135 -11.11 -5.97 14.00
C GLU A 135 -10.98 -7.37 13.36
N ASP A 136 -9.98 -7.61 12.52
CA ASP A 136 -9.78 -8.86 11.77
C ASP A 136 -9.19 -10.02 12.60
N GLU A 137 -8.60 -9.76 13.78
CA GLU A 137 -8.04 -10.79 14.68
C GLU A 137 -9.05 -11.28 15.74
N SER A 138 -10.30 -10.80 15.67
CA SER A 138 -11.35 -11.05 16.67
C SER A 138 -12.32 -12.19 16.32
N GLU A 139 -12.14 -12.88 15.20
CA GLU A 139 -13.08 -13.90 14.67
C GLU A 139 -12.62 -15.35 14.85
#